data_AF-A0A6H5FTV6-F1
#
_entry.id   AF-A0A6H5FTV6-F1
#
_cell.length_a   1.000
_cell.length_b   1.000
_cell.length_c   1.000
_cell.angle_alpha   90.00
_cell.angle_beta   90.00
_cell.angle_gamma   90.00
#
_symmetry.space_group_name_H-M   'P 1'
#
loop_
_entity.id
_entity.type
_entity.pdbx_description
1 polymer ?
#
loop_
_entity_poly.entity_id
_entity_poly.type
_entity_poly.pdbx_seq_one_letter_code
_entity_poly.pdbx_strand_id
1 'polypeptide(L)'
;MDSEERDATGPEKKACNYLHAGLKTLYNGSTTAATTTPSTTSSSGTISLKDNPLLRQTVGCLLLHAYAKKMKETSTCVIDSGIAKAFKAWNEDNKSTCKDNGTKPCVPCEWNEDILESCHIHTTDATRTNQTAVKSKLTQVQGNIDRISNINLKDINKMSTLCDYIRCVGPKWFKNKAKTTNGNIIATKDWCNFWEEEGVRTTLQDMFQKIVLDVSNTSGANTNNATCRIFGDNNPDSVERKACNHIAAGLKYIKNIPSNVSGSGSVGAAAAAPAPAAPAPAANQNGHQHDDNFFKQSMMCAALNLYATKIKKASEEKCPIDEKKIEAMFETWNRINNSSCNAVRSASKNNCFLCSRQKEEFNNCKLSVSKTLINTTSTQTNGDCETNATKVKTKMEGLLNDSKTTKMKETLSTITNMDSFCSKMQCAAKQYHKNKHNGAQPKTTLSW
;
A
#
# COMPACT_ATOMS: atom_id res chain seq x y z
N MET A 1 -7.08 18.23 -21.05
CA MET A 1 -7.60 16.94 -21.52
C MET A 1 -6.56 15.89 -21.16
N ASP A 2 -6.81 15.11 -20.12
CA ASP A 2 -5.93 14.02 -19.67
C ASP A 2 -6.12 12.82 -20.61
N SER A 3 -5.31 12.71 -21.67
CA SER A 3 -5.41 11.67 -22.70
C SER A 3 -4.25 10.67 -22.69
N GLU A 4 -3.66 10.41 -21.52
CA GLU A 4 -3.00 9.12 -21.29
C GLU A 4 -3.73 8.44 -20.15
N GLU A 5 -4.60 7.50 -20.52
CA GLU A 5 -5.48 6.79 -19.61
C GLU A 5 -4.63 5.86 -18.73
N ARG A 6 -4.21 6.36 -17.56
CA ARG A 6 -3.58 5.52 -16.56
C ARG A 6 -4.61 4.51 -16.04
N ASP A 7 -4.17 3.28 -15.81
CA ASP A 7 -5.01 2.29 -15.14
C ASP A 7 -5.31 2.72 -13.71
N ALA A 8 -6.58 2.86 -13.35
CA ALA A 8 -6.97 3.14 -11.96
C ALA A 8 -6.56 1.97 -11.04
N THR A 9 -6.09 2.31 -9.84
CA THR A 9 -5.76 1.31 -8.82
C THR A 9 -7.03 0.63 -8.29
N GLY A 10 -6.88 -0.55 -7.68
CA GLY A 10 -8.00 -1.26 -7.04
C GLY A 10 -8.76 -0.38 -6.02
N PRO A 11 -8.07 0.30 -5.09
CA PRO A 11 -8.71 1.24 -4.16
C PRO A 11 -9.48 2.37 -4.85
N GLU A 12 -8.93 2.97 -5.91
CA GLU A 12 -9.62 4.02 -6.68
C GLU A 12 -10.90 3.50 -7.34
N LYS A 13 -10.85 2.31 -7.96
CA LYS A 13 -12.03 1.67 -8.57
C LYS A 13 -13.11 1.40 -7.53
N LYS A 14 -12.74 0.87 -6.35
CA LYS A 14 -13.68 0.62 -5.26
C LYS A 14 -14.30 1.90 -4.71
N ALA A 15 -13.48 2.92 -4.44
CA ALA A 15 -13.96 4.22 -3.99
C ALA A 15 -14.95 4.84 -4.99
N CYS A 16 -14.62 4.75 -6.28
CA CYS A 16 -15.51 5.19 -7.36
C CYS A 16 -16.86 4.47 -7.32
N ASN A 17 -16.85 3.14 -7.23
CA ASN A 17 -18.06 2.31 -7.20
C ASN A 17 -18.96 2.61 -6.00
N TYR A 18 -18.38 2.79 -4.80
CA TYR A 18 -19.14 3.13 -3.60
C TYR A 18 -19.84 4.50 -3.74
N LEU A 19 -19.15 5.50 -4.27
CA LEU A 19 -19.73 6.82 -4.51
C LEU A 19 -20.78 6.78 -5.62
N HIS A 20 -20.52 6.07 -6.70
CA HIS A 20 -21.47 5.87 -7.79
C HIS A 20 -22.75 5.17 -7.30
N ALA A 21 -22.66 4.17 -6.41
CA ALA A 21 -23.84 3.53 -5.82
C ALA A 21 -24.68 4.51 -4.96
N GLY A 22 -24.01 5.40 -4.22
CA GLY A 22 -24.65 6.48 -3.47
C GLY A 22 -25.37 7.47 -4.39
N LEU A 23 -24.70 7.93 -5.45
CA LEU A 23 -25.27 8.81 -6.47
C LEU A 23 -26.45 8.12 -7.17
N LYS A 24 -26.33 6.87 -7.61
CA LYS A 24 -27.42 6.09 -8.21
C LYS A 24 -28.65 6.02 -7.31
N THR A 25 -28.45 5.73 -6.03
CA THR A 25 -29.55 5.68 -5.05
C THR A 25 -30.21 7.04 -4.92
N LEU A 26 -29.42 8.10 -4.85
CA LEU A 26 -29.88 9.48 -4.67
C LEU A 26 -30.84 9.92 -5.78
N TYR A 27 -30.50 9.64 -7.05
CA TYR A 27 -31.30 10.12 -8.19
C TYR A 27 -32.36 9.12 -8.68
N ASN A 28 -32.22 7.80 -8.43
CA ASN A 28 -33.18 6.81 -8.92
C ASN A 28 -34.41 6.61 -8.01
N GLY A 29 -34.39 7.11 -6.78
CA GLY A 29 -35.50 6.91 -5.82
C GLY A 29 -36.77 7.74 -6.06
N SER A 30 -37.03 8.21 -7.29
CA SER A 30 -38.27 8.93 -7.65
C SER A 30 -38.94 8.26 -8.86
N THR A 31 -39.84 7.33 -8.55
CA THR A 31 -40.76 6.66 -9.50
C THR A 31 -42.12 7.35 -9.60
N THR A 32 -42.40 8.35 -8.77
CA THR A 32 -43.61 9.16 -8.88
C THR A 32 -43.35 10.35 -9.79
N ALA A 33 -44.19 10.53 -10.80
CA ALA A 33 -44.16 11.66 -11.71
C ALA A 33 -44.02 12.96 -10.90
N ALA A 34 -42.97 13.73 -11.19
CA ALA A 34 -42.71 15.00 -10.54
C ALA A 34 -43.92 15.91 -10.77
N THR A 35 -44.75 16.10 -9.74
CA THR A 35 -45.70 17.20 -9.74
C THR A 35 -44.86 18.47 -9.63
N THR A 36 -45.04 19.38 -10.57
CA THR A 36 -44.31 20.65 -10.71
C THR A 36 -44.59 21.67 -9.60
N THR A 37 -45.27 21.24 -8.53
CA THR A 37 -45.71 22.10 -7.44
C THR A 37 -45.19 21.53 -6.12
N PRO A 38 -44.43 22.31 -5.32
CA PRO A 38 -44.14 21.92 -3.95
C PRO A 38 -45.46 21.74 -3.22
N SER A 39 -45.77 20.54 -2.72
CA SER A 39 -46.88 20.38 -1.77
C SER A 39 -46.51 21.15 -0.51
N THR A 40 -47.10 22.33 -0.36
CA THR A 40 -46.96 23.20 0.81
C THR A 40 -47.73 22.68 2.03
N THR A 41 -48.39 21.52 1.91
CA THR A 41 -49.23 20.97 2.97
C THR A 41 -49.09 19.44 3.04
N SER A 42 -48.10 18.97 3.82
CA SER A 42 -48.24 17.67 4.48
C SER A 42 -49.15 17.87 5.69
N SER A 43 -50.25 17.12 5.75
CA SER A 43 -51.22 17.10 6.86
C SER A 43 -50.63 16.69 8.22
N SER A 44 -49.33 16.35 8.30
CA SER A 44 -48.59 16.06 9.55
C SER A 44 -47.47 17.05 9.91
N GLY A 45 -47.30 18.16 9.16
CA GLY A 45 -46.26 19.17 9.47
C GLY A 45 -44.80 18.71 9.29
N THR A 46 -44.55 17.52 8.72
CA THR A 46 -43.20 16.98 8.53
C THR A 46 -42.85 16.87 7.04
N ILE A 47 -41.84 17.59 6.56
CA ILE A 47 -41.35 17.49 5.17
C ILE A 47 -40.57 16.19 5.02
N SER A 48 -41.08 15.26 4.20
CA SER A 48 -40.40 14.01 3.87
C SER A 48 -39.47 14.20 2.66
N LEU A 49 -38.21 13.75 2.79
CA LEU A 49 -37.23 13.78 1.69
C LEU A 49 -37.67 12.93 0.49
N LYS A 50 -38.57 11.96 0.67
CA LYS A 50 -39.05 11.14 -0.45
C LYS A 50 -39.97 11.91 -1.39
N ASP A 51 -40.70 12.86 -0.83
CA ASP A 51 -41.73 13.62 -1.54
C ASP A 51 -41.17 14.94 -2.11
N ASN A 52 -39.89 15.24 -1.85
CA ASN A 52 -39.17 16.38 -2.40
C ASN A 52 -37.84 15.95 -3.04
N PRO A 53 -37.86 15.54 -4.32
CA PRO A 53 -36.68 15.07 -5.04
C PRO A 53 -35.54 16.09 -5.09
N LEU A 54 -35.84 17.38 -5.22
CA LEU A 54 -34.85 18.45 -5.23
C LEU A 54 -34.14 18.56 -3.87
N LEU A 55 -34.90 18.64 -2.78
CA LEU A 55 -34.34 18.67 -1.43
C LEU A 55 -33.51 17.42 -1.13
N ARG A 56 -34.01 16.24 -1.54
CA ARG A 56 -33.30 14.97 -1.41
C ARG A 56 -31.97 14.99 -2.14
N GLN A 57 -31.95 15.40 -3.41
CA GLN A 57 -30.75 15.45 -4.22
C GLN A 57 -29.73 16.45 -3.67
N THR A 58 -30.16 17.66 -3.30
CA THR A 58 -29.27 18.69 -2.75
C THR A 58 -28.64 18.24 -1.43
N VAL A 59 -29.45 17.81 -0.46
CA VAL A 59 -28.94 17.37 0.85
C VAL A 59 -28.14 16.07 0.71
N GLY A 60 -28.60 15.13 -0.11
CA GLY A 60 -27.89 13.88 -0.37
C GLY A 60 -26.55 14.09 -1.06
N CYS A 61 -26.44 15.05 -1.98
CA CYS A 61 -25.16 15.41 -2.59
C CYS A 61 -24.18 15.98 -1.55
N LEU A 62 -24.63 16.83 -0.63
CA LEU A 62 -23.82 17.32 0.48
C LEU A 62 -23.36 16.19 1.41
N LEU A 63 -24.22 15.20 1.68
CA LEU A 63 -23.86 14.00 2.45
C LEU A 63 -22.81 13.15 1.75
N LEU A 64 -22.93 12.97 0.42
CA LEU A 64 -21.94 12.26 -0.38
C LEU A 64 -20.59 13.00 -0.39
N HIS A 65 -20.60 14.32 -0.35
CA HIS A 65 -19.36 15.10 -0.20
C HIS A 65 -18.66 14.85 1.13
N ALA A 66 -19.41 14.90 2.24
CA ALA A 66 -18.86 14.61 3.56
C ALA A 66 -18.36 13.17 3.67
N TYR A 67 -19.10 12.21 3.11
CA TYR A 67 -18.70 10.82 3.04
C TYR A 67 -17.42 10.60 2.21
N ALA A 68 -17.32 11.22 1.03
CA ALA A 68 -16.13 11.17 0.19
C ALA A 68 -14.91 11.83 0.85
N LYS A 69 -15.10 12.99 1.50
CA LYS A 69 -14.05 13.68 2.27
C LYS A 69 -13.53 12.79 3.40
N LYS A 70 -14.44 12.18 4.18
CA LYS A 70 -14.07 11.25 5.26
C LYS A 70 -13.29 10.03 4.73
N MET A 71 -13.75 9.46 3.62
CA MET A 71 -13.03 8.37 2.95
C MET A 71 -11.62 8.80 2.54
N LYS A 72 -11.48 9.96 1.89
CA LYS A 72 -10.20 10.51 1.43
C LYS A 72 -9.21 10.71 2.58
N GLU A 73 -9.67 11.26 3.71
CA GLU A 73 -8.86 11.54 4.89
C GLU A 73 -8.40 10.27 5.63
N THR A 74 -9.25 9.24 5.66
CA THR A 74 -9.02 8.04 6.48
C THR A 74 -8.42 6.87 5.68
N SER A 75 -8.46 6.93 4.35
CA SER A 75 -7.97 5.85 3.50
C SER A 75 -6.44 5.66 3.60
N THR A 76 -6.02 4.39 3.75
CA THR A 76 -4.61 4.01 3.70
C THR A 76 -4.04 4.30 2.31
N CYS A 77 -4.76 3.92 1.26
CA CYS A 77 -4.36 4.16 -0.13
C CYS A 77 -4.87 5.49 -0.65
N VAL A 78 -4.18 6.05 -1.66
CA VAL A 78 -4.64 7.23 -2.39
C VAL A 78 -5.86 6.86 -3.25
N ILE A 79 -6.97 7.57 -3.07
CA ILE A 79 -8.24 7.30 -3.77
C ILE A 79 -8.84 8.54 -4.47
N ASP A 80 -8.12 9.66 -4.44
CA ASP A 80 -8.58 10.99 -4.88
C ASP A 80 -9.14 10.97 -6.30
N SER A 81 -8.46 10.32 -7.25
CA SER A 81 -8.96 10.25 -8.62
C SER A 81 -10.19 9.35 -8.76
N GLY A 82 -10.33 8.31 -7.94
CA GLY A 82 -11.54 7.48 -7.91
C GLY A 82 -12.75 8.27 -7.43
N ILE A 83 -12.56 9.14 -6.43
CA ILE A 83 -13.58 10.08 -5.95
C ILE A 83 -13.97 11.04 -7.08
N ALA A 84 -13.01 11.79 -7.62
CA ALA A 84 -13.27 12.77 -8.68
C ALA A 84 -13.96 12.14 -9.90
N LYS A 85 -13.53 10.94 -10.31
CA LYS A 85 -14.12 10.22 -11.44
C LYS A 85 -15.57 9.80 -11.18
N ALA A 86 -15.94 9.41 -9.96
CA ALA A 86 -17.31 9.03 -9.63
C ALA A 86 -18.31 10.15 -9.87
N PHE A 87 -18.02 11.34 -9.32
CA PHE A 87 -18.88 12.51 -9.50
C PHE A 87 -18.85 13.00 -10.95
N LYS A 88 -17.66 13.05 -11.59
CA LYS A 88 -17.55 13.47 -13.00
C LYS A 88 -18.37 12.56 -13.93
N ALA A 89 -18.14 11.25 -13.88
CA ALA A 89 -18.84 10.28 -14.72
C ALA A 89 -20.36 10.34 -14.47
N TRP A 90 -20.77 10.45 -13.21
CA TRP A 90 -22.18 10.60 -12.88
C TRP A 90 -22.83 11.84 -13.52
N ASN A 91 -22.18 13.01 -13.43
CA ASN A 91 -22.72 14.22 -14.06
C ASN A 91 -22.73 14.13 -15.58
N GLU A 92 -21.73 13.49 -16.20
CA GLU A 92 -21.69 13.23 -17.64
C GLU A 92 -22.87 12.34 -18.07
N ASP A 93 -23.11 11.23 -17.36
CA ASP A 93 -24.21 10.29 -17.63
C ASP A 93 -25.59 10.93 -17.41
N ASN A 94 -25.73 11.85 -16.45
CA ASN A 94 -27.00 12.51 -16.11
C ASN A 94 -27.20 13.86 -16.82
N LYS A 95 -26.25 14.31 -17.64
CA LYS A 95 -26.27 15.61 -18.33
C LYS A 95 -27.47 15.80 -19.25
N SER A 96 -28.02 14.73 -19.80
CA SER A 96 -29.24 14.76 -20.63
C SER A 96 -30.53 14.78 -19.81
N THR A 97 -30.50 14.29 -18.56
CA THR A 97 -31.67 14.16 -17.68
C THR A 97 -31.86 15.40 -16.80
N CYS A 98 -30.76 16.06 -16.39
CA CYS A 98 -30.74 17.27 -15.57
C CYS A 98 -30.47 18.55 -16.38
N LYS A 99 -31.46 19.02 -17.15
CA LYS A 99 -31.42 20.32 -17.85
C LYS A 99 -32.65 21.16 -17.48
N ASP A 100 -32.60 22.47 -17.77
CA ASP A 100 -33.74 23.39 -17.66
C ASP A 100 -34.97 22.94 -18.48
N ASN A 101 -34.78 22.04 -19.46
CA ASN A 101 -35.82 21.32 -20.23
C ASN A 101 -35.62 19.78 -20.20
N GLY A 102 -34.97 19.24 -19.18
CA GLY A 102 -34.78 17.79 -19.01
C GLY A 102 -36.07 17.10 -18.57
N THR A 103 -36.14 15.77 -18.69
CA THR A 103 -37.32 14.98 -18.27
C THR A 103 -37.58 15.01 -16.76
N LYS A 104 -36.62 15.47 -15.94
CA LYS A 104 -36.79 15.68 -14.49
C LYS A 104 -36.00 16.90 -14.01
N PRO A 105 -36.54 17.76 -13.14
CA PRO A 105 -35.75 18.75 -12.43
C PRO A 105 -34.76 18.02 -11.51
N CYS A 106 -33.47 18.18 -11.76
CA CYS A 106 -32.44 17.65 -10.88
C CYS A 106 -31.23 18.57 -10.73
N VAL A 107 -30.62 18.50 -9.55
CA VAL A 107 -29.45 19.32 -9.17
C VAL A 107 -28.19 18.54 -9.53
N PRO A 108 -27.28 19.06 -10.37
CA PRO A 108 -25.98 18.43 -10.61
C PRO A 108 -25.20 18.27 -9.30
N CYS A 109 -24.49 17.16 -9.16
CA CYS A 109 -23.66 16.89 -7.98
C CYS A 109 -22.20 16.85 -8.39
N GLU A 110 -21.60 18.01 -8.57
CA GLU A 110 -20.19 18.14 -8.96
C GLU A 110 -19.28 18.00 -7.75
N TRP A 111 -18.13 17.33 -7.93
CA TRP A 111 -17.16 17.20 -6.85
C TRP A 111 -16.48 18.54 -6.57
N ASN A 112 -16.67 19.04 -5.36
CA ASN A 112 -15.94 20.19 -4.83
C ASN A 112 -15.49 19.90 -3.40
N GLU A 113 -14.18 19.86 -3.18
CA GLU A 113 -13.58 19.47 -1.89
C GLU A 113 -13.89 20.47 -0.76
N ASP A 114 -14.11 21.72 -1.13
CA ASP A 114 -14.34 22.84 -0.22
C ASP A 114 -15.82 23.16 -0.06
N ILE A 115 -16.74 22.42 -0.71
CA ILE A 115 -18.18 22.72 -0.67
C ILE A 115 -18.72 22.73 0.76
N LEU A 116 -18.18 21.89 1.65
CA LEU A 116 -18.63 21.80 3.04
C LEU A 116 -18.24 23.03 3.86
N GLU A 117 -17.14 23.70 3.51
CA GLU A 117 -16.66 24.91 4.20
C GLU A 117 -17.20 26.18 3.53
N SER A 118 -17.32 26.18 2.20
CA SER A 118 -17.75 27.34 1.39
C SER A 118 -19.27 27.52 1.32
N CYS A 119 -20.05 26.43 1.43
CA CYS A 119 -21.51 26.51 1.33
C CYS A 119 -22.13 27.00 2.64
N HIS A 120 -22.84 28.13 2.55
CA HIS A 120 -23.54 28.75 3.66
C HIS A 120 -25.04 28.76 3.39
N ILE A 121 -25.82 28.35 4.39
CA ILE A 121 -27.28 28.42 4.36
C ILE A 121 -27.67 29.79 4.93
N HIS A 122 -28.36 30.58 4.13
CA HIS A 122 -28.98 31.83 4.56
C HIS A 122 -30.46 31.57 4.79
N THR A 123 -30.91 31.73 6.03
CA THR A 123 -32.33 31.69 6.38
C THR A 123 -32.77 33.04 6.91
N THR A 124 -33.78 33.63 6.29
CA THR A 124 -34.41 34.86 6.76
C THR A 124 -35.66 34.48 7.54
N ASP A 125 -35.70 34.88 8.80
CA ASP A 125 -36.97 34.93 9.55
C ASP A 125 -37.42 36.39 9.66
N ALA A 126 -38.67 36.64 10.05
CA ALA A 126 -39.33 37.96 9.99
C ALA A 126 -38.54 39.13 10.62
N THR A 127 -37.53 38.86 11.45
CA THR A 127 -36.71 39.87 12.14
C THR A 127 -35.19 39.76 11.95
N ARG A 128 -34.63 38.68 11.36
CA ARG A 128 -33.16 38.50 11.19
C ARG A 128 -32.78 37.55 10.04
N THR A 129 -31.63 37.84 9.42
CA THR A 129 -30.91 36.91 8.53
C THR A 129 -29.88 36.13 9.33
N ASN A 130 -30.03 34.81 9.41
CA ASN A 130 -29.03 33.93 10.00
C ASN A 130 -28.24 33.23 8.89
N GLN A 131 -26.91 33.28 8.98
CA GLN A 131 -26.00 32.54 8.10
C GLN A 131 -25.41 31.37 8.89
N THR A 132 -25.52 30.15 8.35
CA THR A 132 -24.95 28.96 8.99
C THR A 132 -24.21 28.11 7.97
N ALA A 133 -22.95 27.78 8.25
CA ALA A 133 -22.16 26.90 7.40
C ALA A 133 -22.77 25.48 7.37
N VAL A 134 -22.87 24.88 6.18
CA VAL A 134 -23.46 23.54 5.98
C VAL A 134 -22.80 22.49 6.86
N LYS A 135 -21.48 22.53 7.00
CA LYS A 135 -20.71 21.61 7.86
C LYS A 135 -21.26 21.52 9.28
N SER A 136 -21.72 22.62 9.87
CA SER A 136 -22.28 22.61 11.23
C SER A 136 -23.56 21.78 11.33
N LYS A 137 -24.38 21.74 10.27
CA LYS A 137 -25.62 20.95 10.21
C LYS A 137 -25.36 19.46 9.99
N LEU A 138 -24.23 19.11 9.38
CA LEU A 138 -23.84 17.71 9.15
C LEU A 138 -23.37 16.99 10.42
N THR A 139 -23.09 17.72 11.51
CA THR A 139 -22.69 17.14 12.80
C THR A 139 -23.68 16.09 13.32
N GLN A 140 -24.98 16.29 13.10
CA GLN A 140 -26.05 15.37 13.55
C GLN A 140 -25.99 13.99 12.89
N VAL A 141 -25.40 13.91 11.69
CA VAL A 141 -25.30 12.67 10.91
C VAL A 141 -23.85 12.17 10.78
N GLN A 142 -22.90 12.88 11.39
CA GLN A 142 -21.47 12.57 11.32
C GLN A 142 -21.16 11.15 11.81
N GLY A 143 -21.82 10.69 12.88
CA GLY A 143 -21.63 9.32 13.39
C GLY A 143 -21.99 8.24 12.37
N ASN A 144 -23.02 8.48 11.54
CA ASN A 144 -23.39 7.55 10.46
C ASN A 144 -22.39 7.61 9.30
N ILE A 145 -21.92 8.81 8.95
CA ILE A 145 -20.87 8.99 7.94
C ILE A 145 -19.61 8.23 8.36
N ASP A 146 -19.12 8.47 9.58
CA ASP A 146 -17.94 7.82 10.12
C ASP A 146 -18.09 6.30 10.15
N ARG A 147 -19.24 5.79 10.62
CA ARG A 147 -19.53 4.35 10.66
C ARG A 147 -19.50 3.71 9.28
N ILE A 148 -20.19 4.29 8.29
CA ILE A 148 -20.27 3.71 6.94
C ILE A 148 -18.93 3.86 6.20
N SER A 149 -18.23 5.00 6.34
CA SER A 149 -16.88 5.18 5.80
C SER A 149 -15.94 4.12 6.35
N ASN A 150 -15.95 3.87 7.66
CA ASN A 150 -15.09 2.85 8.28
C ASN A 150 -15.40 1.42 7.83
N ILE A 151 -16.66 1.11 7.48
CA ILE A 151 -17.02 -0.20 6.92
C ILE A 151 -16.48 -0.33 5.50
N ASN A 152 -16.76 0.65 4.63
CA ASN A 152 -16.41 0.58 3.21
C ASN A 152 -14.89 0.72 2.99
N LEU A 153 -14.20 1.49 3.85
CA LEU A 153 -12.75 1.61 3.82
C LEU A 153 -12.02 0.29 4.07
N LYS A 154 -12.61 -0.68 4.78
CA LYS A 154 -12.03 -2.02 4.93
C LYS A 154 -11.95 -2.75 3.59
N ASP A 155 -12.96 -2.60 2.75
CA ASP A 155 -12.93 -3.18 1.41
C ASP A 155 -12.06 -2.36 0.45
N ILE A 156 -12.15 -1.02 0.50
CA ILE A 156 -11.33 -0.14 -0.34
C ILE A 156 -9.83 -0.38 -0.10
N ASN A 157 -9.41 -0.51 1.17
CA ASN A 157 -8.02 -0.76 1.55
C ASN A 157 -7.67 -2.26 1.61
N LYS A 158 -8.55 -3.15 1.15
CA LYS A 158 -8.23 -4.58 1.09
C LYS A 158 -7.14 -4.81 0.04
N MET A 159 -5.98 -5.25 0.52
CA MET A 159 -4.81 -5.59 -0.28
C MET A 159 -4.44 -7.05 0.01
N SER A 160 -4.13 -7.82 -1.03
CA SER A 160 -3.90 -9.27 -0.90
C SER A 160 -2.56 -9.72 -1.46
N THR A 161 -2.03 -8.97 -2.42
CA THR A 161 -0.74 -9.22 -3.05
C THR A 161 0.27 -8.12 -2.70
N LEU A 162 1.55 -8.43 -2.89
CA LEU A 162 2.65 -7.49 -2.76
C LEU A 162 2.53 -6.36 -3.78
N CYS A 163 2.01 -6.65 -4.96
CA CYS A 163 1.74 -5.61 -5.94
C CYS A 163 0.60 -4.66 -5.49
N ASP A 164 -0.43 -5.16 -4.82
CA ASP A 164 -1.48 -4.31 -4.24
C ASP A 164 -0.89 -3.34 -3.21
N TYR A 165 -0.02 -3.83 -2.33
CA TYR A 165 0.69 -2.99 -1.37
C TYR A 165 1.51 -1.91 -2.08
N ILE A 166 2.31 -2.27 -3.09
CA ILE A 166 3.15 -1.32 -3.84
C ILE A 166 2.30 -0.26 -4.57
N ARG A 167 1.19 -0.67 -5.19
CA ARG A 167 0.23 0.24 -5.86
C ARG A 167 -0.45 1.18 -4.88
N CYS A 168 -0.56 0.80 -3.60
CA CYS A 168 -1.07 1.65 -2.55
C CYS A 168 -0.01 2.63 -2.05
N VAL A 169 1.18 2.14 -1.67
CA VAL A 169 2.21 2.95 -1.02
C VAL A 169 2.96 3.86 -1.98
N GLY A 170 3.08 3.51 -3.26
CA GLY A 170 3.77 4.33 -4.25
C GLY A 170 3.13 5.72 -4.40
N PRO A 171 1.85 5.82 -4.82
CA PRO A 171 1.14 7.09 -4.87
C PRO A 171 1.10 7.82 -3.52
N LYS A 172 0.99 7.06 -2.41
CA LYS A 172 0.96 7.64 -1.06
C LYS A 172 2.28 8.31 -0.69
N TRP A 173 3.41 7.74 -1.08
CA TRP A 173 4.73 8.34 -0.91
C TRP A 173 4.81 9.71 -1.61
N PHE A 174 4.39 9.80 -2.88
CA PHE A 174 4.35 11.06 -3.61
C PHE A 174 3.42 12.07 -2.94
N LYS A 175 2.20 11.64 -2.57
CA LYS A 175 1.21 12.49 -1.90
C LYS A 175 1.73 13.07 -0.58
N ASN A 176 2.43 12.26 0.23
CA ASN A 176 2.97 12.67 1.52
C ASN A 176 4.18 13.61 1.41
N LYS A 177 4.82 13.70 0.23
CA LYS A 177 5.90 14.67 -0.03
C LYS A 177 5.43 15.90 -0.80
N ALA A 178 4.24 15.85 -1.40
CA ALA A 178 3.64 16.99 -2.08
C ALA A 178 3.33 18.12 -1.10
N LYS A 179 3.33 19.37 -1.60
CA LYS A 179 2.89 20.54 -0.83
C LYS A 179 1.44 20.84 -1.15
N THR A 180 0.72 21.45 -0.22
CA THR A 180 -0.64 21.95 -0.47
C THR A 180 -0.64 23.46 -0.30
N THR A 181 -1.03 24.19 -1.35
CA THR A 181 -1.19 25.65 -1.32
C THR A 181 -2.59 25.99 -1.81
N ASN A 182 -3.38 26.68 -0.97
CA ASN A 182 -4.76 27.07 -1.30
C ASN A 182 -5.63 25.90 -1.80
N GLY A 183 -5.52 24.73 -1.16
CA GLY A 183 -6.26 23.52 -1.56
C GLY A 183 -5.68 22.76 -2.76
N ASN A 184 -4.75 23.35 -3.51
CA ASN A 184 -4.11 22.70 -4.65
C ASN A 184 -2.88 21.90 -4.25
N ILE A 185 -2.78 20.68 -4.76
CA ILE A 185 -1.61 19.81 -4.58
C ILE A 185 -0.51 20.25 -5.57
N ILE A 186 0.67 20.55 -5.03
CA ILE A 186 1.87 20.86 -5.79
C ILE A 186 2.83 19.67 -5.66
N ALA A 187 3.02 18.95 -6.76
CA ALA A 187 4.00 17.87 -6.82
C ALA A 187 5.42 18.42 -6.64
N THR A 188 6.18 17.80 -5.74
CA THR A 188 7.55 18.22 -5.40
C THR A 188 8.59 17.18 -5.74
N LYS A 189 8.16 15.93 -6.00
CA LYS A 189 9.02 14.76 -6.21
C LYS A 189 8.75 14.12 -7.56
N ASP A 190 9.81 13.60 -8.17
CA ASP A 190 9.80 12.85 -9.43
C ASP A 190 10.14 11.37 -9.20
N TRP A 191 10.30 10.61 -10.29
CA TRP A 191 10.62 9.19 -10.21
C TRP A 191 12.05 8.92 -9.78
N CYS A 192 12.98 9.85 -10.02
CA CYS A 192 14.36 9.76 -9.53
C CYS A 192 14.42 9.92 -8.01
N ASN A 193 13.66 10.85 -7.44
CA ASN A 193 13.54 10.94 -5.98
C ASN A 193 12.95 9.65 -5.40
N PHE A 194 11.91 9.11 -6.05
CA PHE A 194 11.25 7.88 -5.61
C PHE A 194 12.16 6.66 -5.66
N TRP A 195 12.83 6.39 -6.79
CA TRP A 195 13.61 5.17 -6.97
C TRP A 195 15.03 5.27 -6.42
N GLU A 196 15.69 6.43 -6.56
CA GLU A 196 17.15 6.53 -6.39
C GLU A 196 17.57 7.39 -5.19
N GLU A 197 17.02 8.59 -5.03
CA GLU A 197 17.61 9.59 -4.12
C GLU A 197 17.08 9.49 -2.69
N GLU A 198 15.75 9.33 -2.53
CA GLU A 198 15.09 9.45 -1.23
C GLU A 198 14.26 8.23 -0.85
N GLY A 199 13.63 7.56 -1.82
CA GLY A 199 12.65 6.52 -1.57
C GLY A 199 13.24 5.11 -1.46
N VAL A 200 13.33 4.42 -2.58
CA VAL A 200 13.52 2.97 -2.63
C VAL A 200 14.97 2.57 -2.40
N ARG A 201 15.93 3.15 -3.13
CA ARG A 201 17.35 2.77 -3.04
C ARG A 201 17.90 2.87 -1.62
N THR A 202 17.66 4.00 -0.95
CA THR A 202 18.11 4.26 0.43
C THR A 202 17.55 3.20 1.38
N THR A 203 16.25 2.94 1.29
CA THR A 203 15.53 1.90 2.03
C THR A 203 16.16 0.51 1.80
N LEU A 204 16.50 0.17 0.55
CA LEU A 204 17.14 -1.12 0.24
C LEU A 204 18.58 -1.23 0.79
N GLN A 205 19.37 -0.16 0.68
CA GLN A 205 20.74 -0.11 1.19
C GLN A 205 20.77 -0.45 2.69
N ASP A 206 19.91 0.19 3.48
CA ASP A 206 19.83 -0.05 4.92
C ASP A 206 19.51 -1.52 5.25
N MET A 207 18.52 -2.10 4.56
CA MET A 207 18.14 -3.49 4.77
C MET A 207 19.26 -4.46 4.41
N PHE A 208 19.86 -4.31 3.21
CA PHE A 208 20.87 -5.26 2.74
C PHE A 208 22.20 -5.13 3.49
N GLN A 209 22.59 -3.92 3.90
CA GLN A 209 23.73 -3.75 4.80
C GLN A 209 23.49 -4.48 6.12
N LYS A 210 22.28 -4.36 6.69
CA LYS A 210 21.93 -5.04 7.93
C LYS A 210 21.83 -6.57 7.78
N ILE A 211 21.36 -7.08 6.64
CA ILE A 211 21.39 -8.52 6.33
C ILE A 211 22.82 -9.07 6.40
N VAL A 212 23.79 -8.39 5.76
CA VAL A 212 25.19 -8.83 5.75
C VAL A 212 25.77 -8.86 7.17
N LEU A 213 25.49 -7.83 7.97
CA LEU A 213 25.93 -7.76 9.37
C LEU A 213 25.29 -8.85 10.24
N ASP A 214 23.98 -9.09 10.10
CA ASP A 214 23.26 -10.07 10.91
C ASP A 214 23.65 -11.51 10.57
N VAL A 215 23.90 -11.82 9.30
CA VAL A 215 24.33 -13.17 8.89
C VAL A 215 25.77 -13.47 9.33
N SER A 216 26.63 -12.44 9.38
CA SER A 216 28.01 -12.59 9.85
C SER A 216 28.12 -12.66 11.38
N ASN A 217 27.04 -12.34 12.10
CA ASN A 217 27.04 -12.34 13.56
C ASN A 217 26.82 -13.75 14.11
N THR A 218 27.87 -14.29 14.74
CA THR A 218 27.90 -15.62 15.37
C THR A 218 27.37 -15.65 16.81
N SER A 219 26.95 -14.51 17.36
CA SER A 219 26.40 -14.45 18.71
C SER A 219 25.11 -15.27 18.86
N GLY A 220 24.94 -15.92 20.01
CA GLY A 220 23.75 -16.71 20.34
C GLY A 220 22.44 -15.91 20.41
N ALA A 221 22.50 -14.57 20.35
CA ALA A 221 21.34 -13.69 20.29
C ALA A 221 20.65 -13.66 18.90
N ASN A 222 21.26 -14.26 17.87
CA ASN A 222 20.66 -14.32 16.55
C ASN A 222 19.57 -15.41 16.46
N THR A 223 18.32 -15.03 16.73
CA THR A 223 17.14 -15.91 16.64
C THR A 223 16.89 -16.51 15.24
N ASN A 224 17.53 -15.96 14.19
CA ASN A 224 17.48 -16.55 12.86
C ASN A 224 18.09 -17.95 12.84
N ASN A 225 19.15 -18.20 13.61
CA ASN A 225 19.80 -19.50 13.65
C ASN A 225 18.81 -20.57 14.15
N ALA A 226 18.09 -20.29 15.23
CA ALA A 226 17.04 -21.18 15.74
C ALA A 226 15.92 -21.43 14.72
N THR A 227 15.44 -20.38 14.04
CA THR A 227 14.42 -20.49 12.98
C THR A 227 14.90 -21.36 11.83
N CYS A 228 16.17 -21.21 11.44
CA CYS A 228 16.72 -21.88 10.28
C CYS A 228 17.20 -23.31 10.56
N ARG A 229 17.24 -23.78 11.83
CA ARG A 229 17.68 -25.13 12.25
C ARG A 229 17.13 -26.31 11.48
N ILE A 230 15.94 -26.17 10.92
CA ILE A 230 15.27 -27.23 10.17
C ILE A 230 15.66 -27.28 8.68
N PHE A 231 16.38 -26.28 8.17
CA PHE A 231 16.80 -26.22 6.77
C PHE A 231 18.23 -26.72 6.61
N GLY A 232 18.50 -27.49 5.56
CA GLY A 232 19.85 -27.97 5.31
C GLY A 232 20.25 -29.27 6.02
N ASP A 233 19.28 -30.12 6.37
CA ASP A 233 19.54 -31.49 6.83
C ASP A 233 20.52 -31.54 8.03
N ASN A 234 20.32 -30.66 9.01
CA ASN A 234 21.18 -30.45 10.19
C ASN A 234 22.63 -30.04 9.89
N ASN A 235 22.97 -29.67 8.65
CA ASN A 235 24.27 -29.10 8.29
C ASN A 235 24.21 -27.55 8.32
N PRO A 236 24.91 -26.89 9.27
CA PRO A 236 24.99 -25.44 9.34
C PRO A 236 25.62 -24.79 8.11
N ASP A 237 26.49 -25.50 7.41
CA ASP A 237 27.22 -25.00 6.23
C ASP A 237 26.48 -25.25 4.91
N SER A 238 25.28 -25.83 4.96
CA SER A 238 24.51 -26.12 3.76
C SER A 238 24.02 -24.85 3.07
N VAL A 239 23.86 -24.93 1.75
CA VAL A 239 23.34 -23.83 0.93
C VAL A 239 21.93 -23.42 1.37
N GLU A 240 21.08 -24.38 1.75
CA GLU A 240 19.74 -24.09 2.28
C GLU A 240 19.79 -23.34 3.62
N ARG A 241 20.73 -23.70 4.51
CA ARG A 241 20.91 -23.00 5.78
C ARG A 241 21.30 -21.55 5.55
N LYS A 242 22.30 -21.33 4.71
CA LYS A 242 22.79 -19.99 4.35
C LYS A 242 21.66 -19.17 3.73
N ALA A 243 20.92 -19.72 2.77
CA ALA A 243 19.76 -19.08 2.16
C ALA A 243 18.70 -18.67 3.20
N CYS A 244 18.34 -19.57 4.12
CA CYS A 244 17.39 -19.27 5.19
C CYS A 244 17.88 -18.12 6.07
N ASN A 245 19.16 -18.12 6.48
CA ASN A 245 19.71 -17.07 7.35
C ASN A 245 19.61 -15.68 6.69
N HIS A 246 19.87 -15.58 5.39
CA HIS A 246 19.73 -14.33 4.64
C HIS A 246 18.27 -13.86 4.53
N ILE A 247 17.35 -14.78 4.22
CA ILE A 247 15.91 -14.46 4.15
C ILE A 247 15.38 -14.03 5.52
N ALA A 248 15.72 -14.78 6.57
CA ALA A 248 15.32 -14.50 7.95
C ALA A 248 15.86 -13.15 8.45
N ALA A 249 17.10 -12.79 8.09
CA ALA A 249 17.66 -11.48 8.42
C ALA A 249 16.88 -10.33 7.75
N GLY A 250 16.49 -10.49 6.48
CA GLY A 250 15.65 -9.51 5.79
C GLY A 250 14.27 -9.38 6.43
N LEU A 251 13.62 -10.50 6.73
CA LEU A 251 12.32 -10.52 7.40
C LEU A 251 12.37 -9.87 8.80
N LYS A 252 13.44 -10.15 9.55
CA LYS A 252 13.69 -9.54 10.87
C LYS A 252 13.85 -8.03 10.76
N TYR A 253 14.60 -7.54 9.78
CA TYR A 253 14.72 -6.11 9.54
C TYR A 253 13.36 -5.47 9.27
N ILE A 254 12.59 -6.02 8.32
CA ILE A 254 11.27 -5.52 7.92
C ILE A 254 10.30 -5.44 9.10
N LYS A 255 10.26 -6.49 9.94
CA LYS A 255 9.40 -6.52 11.14
C LYS A 255 9.79 -5.45 12.16
N ASN A 256 11.09 -5.19 12.32
CA ASN A 256 11.59 -4.27 13.34
C ASN A 256 11.53 -2.79 12.91
N ILE A 257 11.04 -2.49 11.70
CA ILE A 257 10.74 -1.11 11.31
C ILE A 257 9.70 -0.55 12.30
N PRO A 258 10.01 0.53 13.04
CA PRO A 258 9.21 0.93 14.20
C PRO A 258 7.77 1.20 13.81
N SER A 259 6.83 0.39 14.25
CA SER A 259 5.40 0.69 14.13
C SER A 259 5.06 1.67 15.26
N ASN A 260 5.07 2.97 14.99
CA ASN A 260 4.81 3.96 16.06
C ASN A 260 3.37 3.79 16.57
N VAL A 261 3.24 3.15 17.74
CA VAL A 261 2.01 3.20 18.53
C VAL A 261 2.11 4.47 19.35
N SER A 262 1.36 5.50 18.95
CA SER A 262 0.93 6.52 19.90
C SER A 262 0.09 5.82 20.97
N GLY A 263 0.74 5.43 22.06
CA GLY A 263 0.14 4.79 23.22
C GLY A 263 1.09 4.93 24.38
N SER A 264 0.82 5.90 25.26
CA SER A 264 1.42 6.01 26.59
C SER A 264 1.47 4.63 27.26
N GLY A 265 2.67 4.17 27.64
CA GLY A 265 2.86 2.87 28.30
C GLY A 265 4.30 2.39 28.25
N SER A 266 5.08 2.83 29.23
CA SER A 266 6.42 2.37 29.63
C SER A 266 6.88 0.99 29.11
N VAL A 267 8.06 0.95 28.51
CA VAL A 267 8.94 -0.22 28.59
C VAL A 267 10.33 0.23 29.03
N GLY A 268 10.72 -0.30 30.18
CA GLY A 268 12.00 -0.07 30.83
C GLY A 268 13.17 -0.64 30.03
N ALA A 269 14.32 -0.08 30.36
CA ALA A 269 15.62 -0.34 29.76
C ALA A 269 16.12 -1.77 29.93
N ALA A 270 16.94 -2.21 28.98
CA ALA A 270 18.18 -2.90 29.29
C ALA A 270 19.25 -2.45 28.28
N ALA A 271 20.33 -1.91 28.83
CA ALA A 271 21.42 -1.23 28.14
C ALA A 271 22.41 -2.21 27.51
N ALA A 272 22.97 -1.82 26.36
CA ALA A 272 24.34 -2.16 25.95
C ALA A 272 24.92 -0.94 25.21
N ALA A 273 26.15 -0.58 25.56
CA ALA A 273 26.86 0.66 25.26
C ALA A 273 27.06 0.97 23.75
N PRO A 274 27.36 2.23 23.37
CA PRO A 274 27.21 2.72 22.00
C PRO A 274 28.39 2.35 21.09
N ALA A 275 28.08 1.78 19.93
CA ALA A 275 28.98 1.80 18.77
C ALA A 275 29.04 3.24 18.19
N PRO A 276 30.15 3.66 17.54
CA PRO A 276 30.32 5.04 17.10
C PRO A 276 29.18 5.48 16.17
N ALA A 277 28.64 6.66 16.46
CA ALA A 277 27.48 7.23 15.82
C ALA A 277 27.67 7.31 14.29
N ALA A 278 26.95 6.46 13.56
CA ALA A 278 26.44 6.86 12.26
C ALA A 278 25.51 8.06 12.50
N PRO A 279 25.58 9.14 11.69
CA PRO A 279 24.67 10.27 11.87
C PRO A 279 23.24 9.76 11.81
N ALA A 280 22.49 9.97 12.89
CA ALA A 280 21.06 9.72 12.90
C ALA A 280 20.45 10.50 11.72
N PRO A 281 19.66 9.87 10.84
CA PRO A 281 18.93 10.63 9.83
C PRO A 281 18.06 11.63 10.58
N ALA A 282 18.20 12.92 10.23
CA ALA A 282 17.47 14.01 10.84
C ALA A 282 15.99 13.63 10.96
N ALA A 283 15.44 13.74 12.18
CA ALA A 283 14.04 13.52 12.45
C ALA A 283 13.22 14.45 11.55
N ASN A 284 12.67 13.90 10.46
CA ASN A 284 11.76 14.62 9.60
C ASN A 284 10.44 14.73 10.34
N GLN A 285 10.09 15.92 10.82
CA GLN A 285 8.89 16.26 11.60
C GLN A 285 7.59 16.17 10.77
N ASN A 286 7.52 15.25 9.81
CA ASN A 286 6.32 15.04 8.99
C ASN A 286 5.45 13.98 9.67
N GLY A 287 4.19 14.34 9.95
CA GLY A 287 3.17 13.49 10.60
C GLY A 287 2.73 12.25 9.82
N HIS A 288 3.59 11.68 8.97
CA HIS A 288 3.32 10.56 8.06
C HIS A 288 4.14 9.31 8.39
N GLN A 289 4.70 9.20 9.59
CA GLN A 289 5.60 8.10 9.96
C GLN A 289 5.01 6.70 9.71
N HIS A 290 3.71 6.50 9.99
CA HIS A 290 3.03 5.24 9.71
C HIS A 290 3.06 4.88 8.21
N ASP A 291 2.80 5.85 7.33
CA ASP A 291 2.81 5.64 5.88
C ASP A 291 4.23 5.40 5.36
N ASP A 292 5.22 6.13 5.90
CA ASP A 292 6.63 5.95 5.57
C ASP A 292 7.12 4.55 5.96
N ASN A 293 6.69 4.04 7.13
CA ASN A 293 7.00 2.67 7.55
C ASN A 293 6.35 1.63 6.65
N PHE A 294 5.07 1.82 6.31
CA PHE A 294 4.34 0.92 5.45
C PHE A 294 4.91 0.88 4.03
N PHE A 295 5.36 2.03 3.53
CA PHE A 295 6.16 2.14 2.31
C PHE A 295 7.43 1.31 2.39
N LYS A 296 8.26 1.51 3.42
CA LYS A 296 9.52 0.77 3.61
C LYS A 296 9.29 -0.73 3.67
N GLN A 297 8.35 -1.18 4.51
CA GLN A 297 7.99 -2.59 4.66
C GLN A 297 7.59 -3.23 3.31
N SER A 298 6.73 -2.55 2.55
CA SER A 298 6.25 -3.02 1.24
C SER A 298 7.38 -3.14 0.22
N MET A 299 8.22 -2.09 0.09
CA MET A 299 9.31 -2.07 -0.88
C MET A 299 10.44 -3.06 -0.53
N MET A 300 10.79 -3.15 0.76
CA MET A 300 11.77 -4.12 1.25
C MET A 300 11.30 -5.55 1.08
N CYS A 301 10.02 -5.84 1.35
CA CYS A 301 9.47 -7.18 1.14
C CYS A 301 9.50 -7.60 -0.34
N ALA A 302 9.26 -6.66 -1.26
CA ALA A 302 9.39 -6.88 -2.69
C ALA A 302 10.82 -7.20 -3.10
N ALA A 303 11.79 -6.43 -2.60
CA ALA A 303 13.19 -6.70 -2.82
C ALA A 303 13.64 -8.04 -2.24
N LEU A 304 13.18 -8.39 -1.04
CA LEU A 304 13.49 -9.67 -0.40
C LEU A 304 12.93 -10.86 -1.19
N ASN A 305 11.75 -10.71 -1.79
CA ASN A 305 11.17 -11.71 -2.68
C ASN A 305 11.98 -11.88 -3.98
N LEU A 306 12.40 -10.79 -4.62
CA LEU A 306 13.30 -10.88 -5.78
C LEU A 306 14.65 -11.47 -5.41
N TYR A 307 15.18 -11.10 -4.25
CA TYR A 307 16.43 -11.63 -3.74
C TYR A 307 16.35 -13.14 -3.51
N ALA A 308 15.27 -13.65 -2.90
CA ALA A 308 15.02 -15.08 -2.75
C ALA A 308 14.96 -15.80 -4.11
N THR A 309 14.37 -15.18 -5.14
CA THR A 309 14.40 -15.71 -6.52
C THR A 309 15.81 -15.77 -7.08
N LYS A 310 16.65 -14.75 -6.84
CA LYS A 310 18.06 -14.74 -7.26
C LYS A 310 18.88 -15.80 -6.52
N ILE A 311 18.65 -16.01 -5.22
CA ILE A 311 19.27 -17.09 -4.43
C ILE A 311 18.97 -18.45 -5.07
N LYS A 312 17.68 -18.73 -5.32
CA LYS A 312 17.26 -19.97 -5.96
C LYS A 312 17.96 -20.18 -7.30
N LYS A 313 17.94 -19.17 -8.17
CA LYS A 313 18.58 -19.22 -9.50
C LYS A 313 20.09 -19.46 -9.40
N ALA A 314 20.79 -18.75 -8.52
CA ALA A 314 22.24 -18.90 -8.34
C ALA A 314 22.62 -20.29 -7.78
N SER A 315 21.73 -20.92 -7.02
CA SER A 315 21.94 -22.26 -6.45
C SER A 315 21.66 -23.41 -7.42
N GLU A 316 20.97 -23.15 -8.53
CA GLU A 316 20.33 -24.19 -9.35
C GLU A 316 21.29 -25.23 -9.92
N GLU A 317 22.47 -24.81 -10.35
CA GLU A 317 23.50 -25.67 -10.95
C GLU A 317 24.39 -26.34 -9.89
N LYS A 318 24.59 -25.69 -8.74
CA LYS A 318 25.56 -26.13 -7.72
C LYS A 318 24.90 -26.95 -6.61
N CYS A 319 23.80 -26.47 -6.07
CA CYS A 319 23.09 -27.08 -4.96
C CYS A 319 21.62 -26.63 -5.00
N PRO A 320 20.78 -27.28 -5.82
CA PRO A 320 19.45 -26.76 -6.13
C PRO A 320 18.58 -26.64 -4.87
N ILE A 321 18.02 -25.45 -4.66
CA ILE A 321 17.01 -25.19 -3.64
C ILE A 321 15.62 -25.21 -4.30
N ASP A 322 14.71 -26.04 -3.79
CA ASP A 322 13.33 -26.09 -4.27
C ASP A 322 12.55 -24.81 -3.88
N GLU A 323 11.56 -24.42 -4.71
CA GLU A 323 10.69 -23.28 -4.39
C GLU A 323 9.91 -23.51 -3.10
N LYS A 324 9.39 -24.72 -2.84
CA LYS A 324 8.66 -25.00 -1.59
C LYS A 324 9.57 -24.86 -0.38
N LYS A 325 10.87 -25.10 -0.54
CA LYS A 325 11.85 -24.86 0.52
C LYS A 325 12.01 -23.37 0.80
N ILE A 326 12.08 -22.53 -0.24
CA ILE A 326 12.08 -21.06 -0.08
C ILE A 326 10.77 -20.59 0.57
N GLU A 327 9.61 -21.07 0.13
CA GLU A 327 8.31 -20.77 0.75
C GLU A 327 8.31 -21.13 2.24
N ALA A 328 8.75 -22.33 2.58
CA ALA A 328 8.85 -22.79 3.96
C ALA A 328 9.77 -21.92 4.82
N MET A 329 10.83 -21.31 4.27
CA MET A 329 11.69 -20.37 5.01
C MET A 329 10.91 -19.11 5.42
N PHE A 330 10.12 -18.54 4.51
CA PHE A 330 9.24 -17.40 4.83
C PHE A 330 8.15 -17.80 5.84
N GLU A 331 7.48 -18.93 5.62
CA GLU A 331 6.39 -19.41 6.48
C GLU A 331 6.86 -19.74 7.89
N THR A 332 7.98 -20.46 8.03
CA THR A 332 8.54 -20.83 9.33
C THR A 332 8.93 -19.58 10.12
N TRP A 333 9.60 -18.63 9.45
CA TRP A 333 9.99 -17.38 10.10
C TRP A 333 8.78 -16.59 10.57
N ASN A 334 7.76 -16.45 9.71
CA ASN A 334 6.54 -15.73 10.04
C ASN A 334 5.74 -16.42 11.16
N ARG A 335 5.65 -17.75 11.16
CA ARG A 335 4.96 -18.49 12.23
C ARG A 335 5.58 -18.25 13.60
N ILE A 336 6.92 -18.13 13.66
CA ILE A 336 7.66 -17.91 14.91
C ILE A 336 7.60 -16.44 15.34
N ASN A 337 7.77 -15.52 14.38
CA ASN A 337 8.02 -14.11 14.69
C ASN A 337 6.78 -13.22 14.53
N ASN A 338 5.73 -13.68 13.85
CA ASN A 338 4.52 -12.93 13.53
C ASN A 338 3.27 -13.68 13.99
N SER A 339 3.33 -14.42 15.11
CA SER A 339 2.19 -15.19 15.63
C SER A 339 0.98 -14.32 16.02
N SER A 340 1.21 -13.05 16.39
CA SER A 340 0.15 -12.06 16.66
C SER A 340 -0.55 -11.56 15.39
N CYS A 341 0.04 -11.83 14.23
CA CYS A 341 -0.56 -11.57 12.93
C CYS A 341 -1.48 -12.74 12.57
N ASN A 342 -2.74 -12.68 13.02
CA ASN A 342 -3.73 -13.66 12.57
C ASN A 342 -3.73 -13.74 11.03
N ALA A 343 -3.91 -14.94 10.49
CA ALA A 343 -3.78 -15.33 9.07
C ALA A 343 -4.67 -14.58 8.05
N VAL A 344 -5.27 -13.45 8.45
CA VAL A 344 -6.10 -12.61 7.60
C VAL A 344 -5.21 -11.64 6.84
N ARG A 345 -5.06 -11.89 5.54
CA ARG A 345 -4.53 -10.95 4.52
C ARG A 345 -5.45 -9.74 4.37
N SER A 346 -5.66 -8.96 5.44
CA SER A 346 -6.52 -7.78 5.40
C SER A 346 -5.99 -6.70 6.34
N ALA A 347 -6.04 -5.47 5.81
CA ALA A 347 -5.63 -4.21 6.40
C ALA A 347 -5.54 -4.21 7.94
N SER A 348 -4.30 -4.14 8.44
CA SER A 348 -3.83 -3.34 9.58
C SER A 348 -4.73 -3.19 10.81
N LYS A 349 -5.47 -4.23 11.22
CA LYS A 349 -5.82 -4.31 12.64
C LYS A 349 -4.62 -4.87 13.40
N ASN A 350 -3.92 -3.98 14.11
CA ASN A 350 -2.79 -4.21 15.03
C ASN A 350 -1.37 -4.20 14.43
N ASN A 351 -1.04 -3.27 13.52
CA ASN A 351 0.35 -3.00 13.10
C ASN A 351 1.14 -4.23 12.58
N CYS A 352 0.46 -5.28 12.13
CA CYS A 352 1.15 -6.41 11.55
C CYS A 352 1.32 -6.27 10.03
N PHE A 353 2.57 -6.18 9.59
CA PHE A 353 2.96 -6.37 8.20
C PHE A 353 3.54 -7.78 8.00
N LEU A 354 2.84 -8.63 7.24
CA LEU A 354 3.28 -9.99 6.93
C LEU A 354 3.98 -10.05 5.57
N CYS A 355 5.31 -10.15 5.56
CA CYS A 355 6.06 -10.39 4.34
C CYS A 355 6.09 -11.89 4.01
N SER A 356 5.25 -12.32 3.07
CA SER A 356 5.21 -13.70 2.59
C SER A 356 5.96 -13.87 1.27
N ARG A 357 6.31 -15.12 0.94
CA ARG A 357 6.82 -15.47 -0.38
C ARG A 357 5.74 -15.19 -1.44
N GLN A 358 6.05 -14.36 -2.43
CA GLN A 358 5.20 -14.07 -3.59
C GLN A 358 6.09 -13.90 -4.83
N LYS A 359 5.77 -14.62 -5.91
CA LYS A 359 6.62 -14.69 -7.11
C LYS A 359 5.91 -14.24 -8.39
N GLU A 360 4.72 -14.77 -8.65
CA GLU A 360 4.07 -14.59 -9.96
C GLU A 360 3.39 -13.22 -10.11
N GLU A 361 2.66 -12.80 -9.07
CA GLU A 361 1.95 -11.51 -9.00
C GLU A 361 2.86 -10.29 -9.16
N PHE A 362 4.17 -10.46 -8.95
CA PHE A 362 5.14 -9.37 -9.02
C PHE A 362 5.63 -9.09 -10.45
N ASN A 363 5.57 -10.07 -11.36
CA ASN A 363 6.16 -9.94 -12.70
C ASN A 363 5.54 -8.83 -13.55
N ASN A 364 4.23 -8.61 -13.39
CA ASN A 364 3.48 -7.61 -14.14
C ASN A 364 3.11 -6.39 -13.28
N CYS A 365 3.79 -6.21 -12.15
CA CYS A 365 3.46 -5.14 -11.23
C CYS A 365 3.86 -3.77 -11.81
N LYS A 366 2.86 -2.94 -12.05
CA LYS A 366 3.01 -1.54 -12.48
C LYS A 366 2.43 -0.59 -11.45
N LEU A 367 3.19 0.46 -11.13
CA LEU A 367 2.70 1.61 -10.39
C LEU A 367 1.74 2.43 -11.25
N SER A 368 0.70 2.97 -10.61
CA SER A 368 -0.21 3.95 -11.21
C SER A 368 -0.32 5.13 -10.28
N VAL A 369 0.40 6.20 -10.61
CA VAL A 369 0.45 7.44 -9.83
C VAL A 369 -0.17 8.55 -10.69
N SER A 370 -1.01 9.38 -10.07
CA SER A 370 -1.60 10.53 -10.77
C SER A 370 -0.50 11.50 -11.22
N LYS A 371 -0.57 12.01 -12.45
CA LYS A 371 0.37 13.02 -12.97
C LYS A 371 0.44 14.26 -12.08
N THR A 372 -0.67 14.62 -11.43
CA THR A 372 -0.74 15.72 -10.44
C THR A 372 0.12 15.53 -9.19
N LEU A 373 0.58 14.30 -8.92
CA LEU A 373 1.46 13.97 -7.78
C LEU A 373 2.93 13.85 -8.17
N ILE A 374 3.25 13.85 -9.47
CA ILE A 374 4.61 13.71 -9.98
C ILE A 374 5.08 15.05 -10.52
N ASN A 375 6.25 15.49 -10.07
CA ASN A 375 6.86 16.69 -10.61
C ASN A 375 7.47 16.39 -12.00
N THR A 376 6.87 16.91 -13.06
CA THR A 376 7.32 16.68 -14.44
C THR A 376 8.28 17.76 -14.96
N THR A 377 8.59 18.79 -14.18
CA THR A 377 9.50 19.88 -14.59
C THR A 377 10.94 19.64 -14.17
N SER A 378 11.23 18.51 -13.53
CA SER A 378 12.59 18.11 -13.18
C SER A 378 13.43 17.93 -14.44
N THR A 379 14.50 18.73 -14.55
CA THR A 379 15.42 18.78 -15.69
C THR A 379 16.53 17.74 -15.62
N GLN A 380 16.41 16.71 -14.76
CA GLN A 380 17.38 15.60 -14.75
C GLN A 380 17.24 14.78 -16.03
N THR A 381 18.00 15.18 -17.04
CA THR A 381 17.92 14.69 -18.42
C THR A 381 18.66 13.39 -18.68
N ASN A 382 19.24 12.70 -17.68
CA ASN A 382 20.17 11.59 -17.97
C ASN A 382 20.16 10.41 -16.97
N GLY A 383 19.01 10.06 -16.37
CA GLY A 383 18.92 8.97 -15.39
C GLY A 383 18.10 7.76 -15.86
N ASP A 384 18.59 6.54 -15.57
CA ASP A 384 17.84 5.26 -15.66
C ASP A 384 16.59 5.21 -14.73
N CYS A 385 16.37 6.24 -13.90
CA CYS A 385 15.22 6.33 -12.99
C CYS A 385 13.88 6.58 -13.67
N GLU A 386 13.82 7.40 -14.71
CA GLU A 386 12.59 7.73 -15.44
C GLU A 386 12.19 6.63 -16.43
N THR A 387 13.17 5.97 -17.03
CA THR A 387 12.93 4.86 -17.95
C THR A 387 12.28 3.69 -17.22
N ASN A 388 11.13 3.23 -17.71
CA ASN A 388 10.35 2.16 -17.08
C ASN A 388 10.02 2.44 -15.60
N ALA A 389 9.93 3.69 -15.15
CA ALA A 389 9.73 4.06 -13.75
C ALA A 389 8.50 3.40 -13.10
N THR A 390 7.48 3.08 -13.89
CA THR A 390 6.28 2.39 -13.38
C THR A 390 6.45 0.87 -13.28
N LYS A 391 7.42 0.26 -13.97
CA LYS A 391 7.66 -1.19 -13.97
C LYS A 391 8.48 -1.59 -12.73
N VAL A 392 7.76 -1.91 -11.66
CA VAL A 392 8.32 -2.19 -10.33
C VAL A 392 9.42 -3.25 -10.38
N LYS A 393 9.19 -4.36 -11.08
CA LYS A 393 10.18 -5.43 -11.19
C LYS A 393 11.48 -4.96 -11.83
N THR A 394 11.39 -4.28 -12.97
CA THR A 394 12.56 -3.77 -13.71
C THR A 394 13.41 -2.85 -12.83
N LYS A 395 12.79 -1.85 -12.19
CA LYS A 395 13.51 -0.91 -11.32
C LYS A 395 14.10 -1.60 -10.10
N MET A 396 13.35 -2.48 -9.44
CA MET A 396 13.83 -3.21 -8.27
C MET A 396 14.99 -4.17 -8.62
N GLU A 397 14.92 -4.89 -9.75
CA GLU A 397 16.02 -5.74 -10.22
C GLU A 397 17.27 -4.94 -10.58
N GLY A 398 17.11 -3.74 -11.16
CA GLY A 398 18.20 -2.79 -11.41
C GLY A 398 18.91 -2.42 -10.10
N LEU A 399 18.15 -1.98 -9.09
CA LEU A 399 18.68 -1.64 -7.77
C LEU A 399 19.35 -2.84 -7.06
N LEU A 400 18.79 -4.05 -7.20
CA LEU A 400 19.38 -5.26 -6.64
C LEU A 400 20.65 -5.73 -7.38
N ASN A 401 20.88 -5.28 -8.61
CA ASN A 401 22.10 -5.60 -9.36
C ASN A 401 23.17 -4.52 -9.22
N ASP A 402 22.80 -3.31 -8.79
CA ASP A 402 23.73 -2.22 -8.53
C ASP A 402 24.58 -2.53 -7.28
N SER A 403 25.90 -2.59 -7.48
CA SER A 403 26.87 -2.86 -6.42
C SER A 403 26.92 -1.78 -5.34
N LYS A 404 26.51 -0.55 -5.66
CA LYS A 404 26.40 0.54 -4.69
C LYS A 404 25.16 0.39 -3.79
N THR A 405 24.15 -0.33 -4.26
CA THR A 405 22.90 -0.54 -3.52
C THR A 405 22.96 -1.85 -2.73
N THR A 406 23.44 -2.93 -3.35
CA THR A 406 23.57 -4.23 -2.69
C THR A 406 24.85 -4.95 -3.12
N LYS A 407 25.46 -5.70 -2.20
CA LYS A 407 26.57 -6.62 -2.53
C LYS A 407 26.04 -7.98 -3.01
N MET A 408 25.08 -7.95 -3.94
CA MET A 408 24.31 -9.12 -4.36
C MET A 408 25.20 -10.27 -4.87
N LYS A 409 26.13 -9.96 -5.78
CA LYS A 409 27.03 -10.97 -6.39
C LYS A 409 27.89 -11.70 -5.35
N GLU A 410 28.52 -10.94 -4.45
CA GLU A 410 29.33 -11.47 -3.34
C GLU A 410 28.48 -12.33 -2.40
N THR A 411 27.26 -11.86 -2.09
CA THR A 411 26.36 -12.56 -1.19
C THR A 411 25.86 -13.88 -1.80
N LEU A 412 25.47 -13.88 -3.07
CA LEU A 412 25.06 -15.11 -3.78
C LEU A 412 26.22 -16.12 -3.87
N SER A 413 27.46 -15.65 -4.07
CA SER A 413 28.65 -16.49 -4.01
C SER A 413 28.82 -17.13 -2.63
N THR A 414 28.67 -16.34 -1.57
CA THR A 414 28.77 -16.81 -0.18
C THR A 414 27.72 -17.87 0.15
N ILE A 415 26.46 -17.63 -0.25
CA ILE A 415 25.35 -18.57 -0.03
C ILE A 415 25.58 -19.89 -0.75
N THR A 416 26.06 -19.83 -1.99
CA THR A 416 26.25 -21.03 -2.84
C THR A 416 27.58 -21.73 -2.59
N ASN A 417 28.44 -21.19 -1.73
CA ASN A 417 29.73 -21.78 -1.42
C ASN A 417 29.59 -23.06 -0.57
N MET A 418 30.36 -24.08 -0.92
CA MET A 418 30.36 -25.41 -0.31
C MET A 418 31.76 -25.73 0.23
N ASP A 419 32.14 -25.06 1.32
CA ASP A 419 33.50 -25.16 1.86
C ASP A 419 33.76 -26.50 2.57
N SER A 420 32.73 -27.12 3.16
CA SER A 420 32.85 -28.38 3.88
C SER A 420 32.61 -29.60 2.99
N PHE A 421 33.27 -30.72 3.31
CA PHE A 421 33.01 -32.01 2.68
C PHE A 421 31.52 -32.40 2.77
N CYS A 422 30.89 -32.16 3.92
CA CYS A 422 29.48 -32.43 4.14
C CYS A 422 28.58 -31.62 3.19
N SER A 423 28.84 -30.33 3.02
CA SER A 423 28.07 -29.49 2.08
C SER A 423 28.25 -29.95 0.63
N LYS A 424 29.47 -30.33 0.23
CA LYS A 424 29.72 -30.87 -1.11
C LYS A 424 28.95 -32.18 -1.35
N MET A 425 29.01 -33.11 -0.40
CA MET A 425 28.32 -34.40 -0.50
C MET A 425 26.79 -34.24 -0.54
N GLN A 426 26.22 -33.38 0.32
CA GLN A 426 24.79 -33.09 0.31
C GLN A 426 24.32 -32.53 -1.04
N CYS A 427 25.07 -31.58 -1.59
CA CYS A 427 24.73 -30.96 -2.86
C CYS A 427 24.89 -31.94 -4.04
N ALA A 428 25.92 -32.78 -4.03
CA ALA A 428 26.09 -33.86 -5.02
C ALA A 428 24.90 -34.82 -5.03
N ALA A 429 24.42 -35.21 -3.84
CA ALA A 429 23.25 -36.08 -3.71
C ALA A 429 21.96 -35.40 -4.21
N LYS A 430 21.77 -34.10 -3.93
CA LYS A 430 20.64 -33.31 -4.46
C LYS A 430 20.69 -33.19 -5.99
N GLN A 431 21.87 -32.97 -6.57
CA GLN A 431 22.05 -32.96 -8.02
C GLN A 431 21.75 -34.33 -8.65
N TYR A 432 22.27 -35.41 -8.08
CA TYR A 432 22.01 -36.77 -8.56
C TYR A 432 20.50 -37.07 -8.58
N HIS A 433 19.79 -36.73 -7.50
CA HIS A 433 18.33 -36.90 -7.44
C HIS A 433 17.61 -36.06 -8.50
N LYS A 434 17.97 -34.77 -8.68
CA LYS A 434 17.38 -33.89 -9.71
C LYS A 434 17.56 -34.49 -11.12
N ASN A 435 18.75 -35.01 -11.42
CA ASN A 435 19.09 -35.54 -12.73
C ASN A 435 18.44 -36.90 -13.01
N LYS A 436 18.35 -37.79 -12.01
CA LYS A 436 17.75 -39.12 -12.15
C LYS A 436 16.24 -39.09 -12.37
N HIS A 437 15.57 -38.04 -11.90
CA HIS A 437 14.11 -37.93 -11.96
C HIS A 437 13.60 -36.91 -12.99
N ASN A 438 14.33 -36.65 -14.09
CA ASN A 438 13.92 -35.74 -15.16
C ASN A 438 13.47 -34.35 -14.66
N GLY A 439 14.18 -33.77 -13.69
CA GLY A 439 13.84 -32.46 -13.12
C GLY A 439 12.69 -32.48 -12.12
N ALA A 440 12.19 -33.64 -11.70
CA ALA A 440 11.31 -33.73 -10.54
C ALA A 440 12.02 -33.21 -9.29
N GLN A 441 11.28 -32.51 -8.44
CA GLN A 441 11.82 -31.79 -7.29
C GLN A 441 12.67 -32.71 -6.39
N PRO A 442 13.86 -32.28 -5.95
CA PRO A 442 14.66 -33.06 -5.00
C PRO A 442 13.83 -33.33 -3.75
N LYS A 443 13.76 -34.61 -3.32
CA LYS A 443 13.05 -34.98 -2.08
C LYS A 443 13.60 -34.16 -0.90
N THR A 444 12.70 -33.71 -0.03
CA THR A 444 12.96 -32.84 1.12
C THR A 444 13.90 -33.43 2.16
N THR A 445 14.13 -34.74 2.10
CA THR A 445 15.08 -35.49 2.91
C THR A 445 15.67 -36.56 2.00
N LEU A 446 16.99 -36.56 1.84
CA LEU A 446 17.69 -37.65 1.20
C LEU A 446 17.61 -38.86 2.14
N SER A 447 16.70 -39.80 1.88
CA SER A 447 16.76 -41.12 2.50
C SER A 447 17.82 -41.92 1.74
N TRP A 448 18.94 -42.18 2.39
CA TRP A 448 19.99 -43.06 1.90
C TRP A 448 19.63 -44.52 2.16
#